data_AF-A0A6J8EGP2-F1
#
_entry.id   AF-A0A6J8EGP2-F1
#
_cell.length_a   1.000
_cell.length_b   1.000
_cell.length_c   1.000
_cell.angle_alpha   90.00
_cell.angle_beta   90.00
_cell.angle_gamma   90.00
#
_symmetry.space_group_name_H-M   'P 1'
#
loop_
_entity.id
_entity.type
_entity.pdbx_description
1 polymer ?
#
loop_
_entity_poly.entity_id
_entity_poly.type
_entity_poly.pdbx_seq_one_letter_code
_entity_poly.pdbx_strand_id
1 'polypeptide(L)'
;MAPLPEIRFKTPLHAFARTAVDFGGPFITVQGRGKRRQKRYLCLFTCLASRAVHLEVAFGLNTDSFLNAFYRMVNRRSLPKEIISDNGTNFVGANRELKELVALLDKDKIQNSISNQGIKWHFNPPLSPHFGGIHETMIKSAKRAIYAILGNADINDEELLTAFTGAEALINSRPLTYQSADPKDDTPLTPNHFLHGHLGGHFAPETVDNTDFNPRKRWRRIQELIRHFWKRWIREWLPGLNKRDKWTKTKRDMKTDDIVLVMNPNVPRGHWPLGRIIEVFPGKDGHVRVAKVSLGQTVLIRPISKLCPLDIETSENDSDK
;
A
#
# COMPACT_ATOMS: atom_id res chain seq x y z
N MET A 1 -4.07 -41.44 -3.76
CA MET A 1 -3.87 -40.00 -3.47
C MET A 1 -2.44 -39.85 -2.94
N ALA A 2 -1.55 -39.18 -3.67
CA ALA A 2 -0.15 -39.06 -3.25
C ALA A 2 -0.04 -38.10 -2.05
N PRO A 3 0.85 -38.35 -1.06
CA PRO A 3 1.09 -37.40 0.01
C PRO A 3 1.61 -36.07 -0.58
N LEU A 4 1.05 -34.96 -0.11
CA LEU A 4 1.43 -33.62 -0.56
C LEU A 4 2.93 -33.38 -0.25
N PRO A 5 3.71 -32.81 -1.18
CA PRO A 5 5.14 -32.58 -0.95
C PRO A 5 5.37 -31.69 0.28
N GLU A 6 6.35 -32.03 1.12
CA GLU A 6 6.72 -31.26 2.33
C GLU A 6 6.96 -29.77 2.06
N ILE A 7 7.28 -29.41 0.81
CA ILE A 7 7.50 -28.03 0.40
C ILE A 7 6.27 -27.13 0.55
N ARG A 8 5.05 -27.68 0.58
CA ARG A 8 3.82 -26.95 0.93
C ARG A 8 3.76 -26.53 2.39
N PHE A 9 4.61 -27.09 3.25
CA PHE A 9 4.75 -26.74 4.68
C PHE A 9 5.97 -25.86 4.98
N LYS A 10 6.72 -25.37 3.96
CA LYS A 10 7.65 -24.26 4.20
C LYS A 10 6.83 -23.08 4.71
N THR A 11 7.10 -22.70 5.97
CA THR A 11 6.29 -21.76 6.76
C THR A 11 5.81 -20.61 5.89
N PRO A 12 4.49 -20.37 5.75
CA PRO A 12 4.01 -19.19 5.06
C PRO A 12 4.68 -17.99 5.74
N LEU A 13 5.45 -17.24 4.96
CA LEU A 13 6.08 -16.02 5.47
C LEU A 13 4.95 -15.10 5.86
N HIS A 14 4.86 -14.79 7.15
CA HIS A 14 3.93 -13.81 7.69
C HIS A 14 4.11 -12.46 6.97
N ALA A 15 3.06 -11.64 6.95
CA ALA A 15 3.17 -10.28 6.40
C ALA A 15 4.34 -9.54 7.05
N PHE A 16 5.11 -8.79 6.26
CA PHE A 16 6.35 -8.10 6.65
C PHE A 16 7.58 -8.99 6.95
N ALA A 17 7.54 -10.30 6.70
CA ALA A 17 8.75 -11.11 6.80
C ALA A 17 9.88 -10.67 5.84
N ARG A 18 9.50 -10.18 4.65
CA ARG A 18 10.38 -9.40 3.76
C ARG A 18 9.83 -7.99 3.63
N THR A 19 10.61 -7.00 4.05
CA THR A 19 10.16 -5.62 4.17
C THR A 19 11.11 -4.66 3.48
N ALA A 20 10.59 -3.78 2.63
CA ALA A 20 11.32 -2.59 2.20
C ALA A 20 10.99 -1.41 3.12
N VAL A 21 11.97 -0.56 3.41
CA VAL A 21 11.78 0.64 4.23
C VAL A 21 12.33 1.88 3.56
N ASP A 22 11.60 2.98 3.73
CA ASP A 22 11.90 4.28 3.12
C ASP A 22 11.41 5.42 4.01
N PHE A 23 12.04 6.59 3.90
CA PHE A 23 11.63 7.82 4.57
C PHE A 23 10.91 8.79 3.64
N GLY A 24 9.93 9.52 4.17
CA GLY A 24 9.25 10.62 3.49
C GLY A 24 9.09 11.84 4.39
N GLY A 25 8.88 13.02 3.79
CA GLY A 25 8.75 14.28 4.51
C GLY A 25 9.87 15.27 4.14
N PRO A 26 10.14 16.27 4.99
CA PRO A 26 9.63 16.44 6.36
C PRO A 26 8.18 16.94 6.42
N PHE A 27 7.43 16.52 7.45
CA PHE A 27 6.14 17.08 7.84
C PHE A 27 6.35 18.04 9.01
N ILE A 28 5.71 19.21 8.95
CA ILE A 28 5.89 20.25 9.97
C ILE A 28 4.74 20.20 10.97
N THR A 29 5.03 19.85 12.23
CA THR A 29 4.01 19.75 13.28
C THR A 29 4.07 20.92 14.27
N VAL A 30 2.90 21.31 14.76
CA VAL A 30 2.69 22.32 15.78
C VAL A 30 2.87 21.70 17.17
N GLN A 31 3.61 22.39 18.04
CA GLN A 31 3.94 21.92 19.39
C GLN A 31 3.20 22.67 20.50
N GLY A 32 2.24 23.52 20.13
CA GLY A 32 1.52 24.43 21.02
C GLY A 32 1.87 25.90 20.75
N ARG A 33 1.12 26.81 21.39
CA ARG A 33 1.24 28.25 21.17
C ARG A 33 2.64 28.74 21.57
N GLY A 34 3.30 29.48 20.67
CA GLY A 34 4.62 30.08 20.91
C GLY A 34 5.81 29.10 20.85
N LYS A 35 5.58 27.80 20.65
CA LYS A 35 6.66 26.81 20.50
C LYS A 35 7.08 26.66 19.06
N ARG A 36 8.38 26.43 18.84
CA ARG A 36 8.96 26.18 17.51
C ARG A 36 8.34 24.91 16.91
N ARG A 37 7.86 25.03 15.67
CA ARG A 37 7.37 23.89 14.87
C ARG A 37 8.47 22.84 14.71
N GLN A 38 8.10 21.57 14.71
CA GLN A 38 9.03 20.46 14.66
C GLN A 38 8.92 19.70 13.35
N LYS A 39 10.04 19.14 12.90
CA LYS A 39 10.06 18.24 11.74
C LYS A 39 9.74 16.83 12.20
N ARG A 40 8.86 16.18 11.47
CA ARG A 40 8.53 14.75 11.57
C ARG A 40 8.72 14.10 10.22
N TYR A 41 8.96 12.80 10.21
CA TYR A 41 9.20 12.05 9.00
C TYR A 41 8.26 10.85 8.95
N LEU A 42 7.79 10.51 7.76
CA LEU A 42 7.09 9.27 7.49
C LEU A 42 8.13 8.17 7.37
N CYS A 43 8.11 7.20 8.27
CA CYS A 43 8.82 5.93 8.10
C CYS A 43 7.83 4.93 7.48
N LEU A 44 8.06 4.61 6.21
CA LEU A 44 7.21 3.74 5.42
C LEU A 44 7.83 2.35 5.35
N PHE A 45 7.12 1.36 5.89
CA PHE A 45 7.44 -0.05 5.70
C PHE A 45 6.51 -0.65 4.67
N THR A 46 7.06 -1.47 3.77
CA THR A 46 6.26 -2.18 2.79
C THR A 46 6.60 -3.67 2.78
N CYS A 47 5.58 -4.51 2.97
CA CYS A 47 5.72 -5.95 2.80
C CYS A 47 5.87 -6.30 1.32
N LEU A 48 6.95 -6.99 0.96
CA LEU A 48 7.22 -7.38 -0.43
C LEU A 48 6.33 -8.54 -0.91
N ALA A 49 5.80 -9.34 0.01
CA ALA A 49 4.92 -10.48 -0.31
C ALA A 49 3.46 -10.04 -0.50
N SER A 50 2.85 -9.45 0.53
CA SER A 50 1.43 -9.05 0.50
C SER A 50 1.19 -7.64 -0.08
N ARG A 51 2.27 -6.89 -0.36
CA ARG A 51 2.21 -5.48 -0.75
C ARG A 51 1.53 -4.59 0.31
N ALA A 52 1.37 -5.06 1.54
CA ALA A 52 0.85 -4.26 2.65
C ALA A 52 1.82 -3.15 3.03
N VAL A 53 1.30 -2.00 3.45
CA VAL A 53 2.10 -0.89 3.97
C VAL A 53 1.89 -0.73 5.48
N HIS A 54 2.91 -0.24 6.17
CA HIS A 54 2.82 0.19 7.55
C HIS A 54 3.51 1.54 7.71
N LEU A 55 2.79 2.52 8.26
CA LEU A 55 3.18 3.92 8.29
C LEU A 55 3.44 4.35 9.74
N GLU A 56 4.67 4.81 9.99
CA GLU A 56 5.09 5.26 11.32
C GLU A 56 5.57 6.71 11.29
N VAL A 57 5.35 7.44 12.39
CA VAL A 57 5.93 8.77 12.59
C VAL A 57 7.32 8.63 13.22
N ALA A 58 8.35 9.09 12.52
CA ALA A 58 9.67 9.28 13.10
C ALA A 58 9.86 10.74 13.52
N PHE A 59 10.39 10.94 14.73
CA PHE A 59 10.55 12.28 15.32
C PHE A 59 11.81 13.00 14.84
N GLY A 60 12.68 12.30 14.12
CA GLY A 60 13.86 12.82 13.45
C GLY A 60 14.31 11.90 12.31
N LEU A 61 15.31 12.33 11.55
CA LEU A 61 15.93 11.55 10.48
C LEU A 61 17.30 11.02 10.95
N ASN A 62 17.28 10.27 12.06
CA ASN A 62 18.45 9.67 12.69
C ASN A 62 18.17 8.20 13.06
N THR A 63 19.22 7.49 13.48
CA THR A 63 19.16 6.07 13.85
C THR A 63 18.15 5.79 14.94
N ASP A 64 18.17 6.54 16.05
CA ASP A 64 17.28 6.32 17.19
C ASP A 64 15.81 6.49 16.81
N SER A 65 15.49 7.51 16.02
CA SER A 65 14.11 7.74 15.55
C SER A 65 13.64 6.62 14.63
N PHE A 66 14.54 6.10 13.79
CA PHE A 66 14.25 4.94 12.97
C PHE A 66 14.04 3.69 13.81
N LEU A 67 14.92 3.38 14.77
CA LEU A 67 14.80 2.21 15.63
C LEU A 67 13.51 2.23 16.46
N ASN A 68 13.11 3.40 16.97
CA ASN A 68 11.82 3.57 17.63
C ASN A 68 10.64 3.27 16.70
N ALA A 69 10.68 3.74 15.44
CA ALA A 69 9.66 3.42 14.45
C ALA A 69 9.65 1.94 14.07
N PHE A 70 10.84 1.35 13.88
CA PHE A 70 11.02 -0.06 13.59
C PHE A 70 10.49 -0.94 14.72
N TYR A 71 10.80 -0.62 15.98
CA TYR A 71 10.32 -1.33 17.14
C TYR A 71 8.79 -1.32 17.22
N ARG A 72 8.14 -0.18 16.93
CA ARG A 72 6.68 -0.11 16.86
C ARG A 72 6.10 -0.96 15.73
N MET A 73 6.75 -0.97 14.56
CA MET A 73 6.35 -1.83 13.43
C MET A 73 6.45 -3.30 13.81
N VAL A 74 7.59 -3.74 14.37
CA VAL A 74 7.83 -5.13 14.79
C VAL A 74 6.78 -5.58 15.81
N ASN A 75 6.45 -4.76 16.81
CA ASN A 75 5.45 -5.13 17.81
C ASN A 75 4.02 -5.22 17.24
N ARG A 76 3.74 -4.56 16.10
CA ARG A 76 2.42 -4.61 15.45
C ARG A 76 2.32 -5.64 14.34
N ARG A 77 3.41 -5.90 13.62
CA ARG A 77 3.44 -6.69 12.37
C ARG A 77 4.30 -7.94 12.45
N SER A 78 5.09 -8.10 13.53
CA SER A 78 6.14 -9.09 13.79
C SER A 78 7.50 -8.76 13.15
N LEU A 79 8.53 -9.49 13.60
CA LEU A 79 9.93 -9.27 13.22
C LEU A 79 10.17 -9.69 11.76
N PRO A 80 10.72 -8.79 10.90
CA PRO A 80 11.16 -9.16 9.57
C PRO A 80 12.34 -10.15 9.60
N LYS A 81 12.37 -11.07 8.63
CA LYS A 81 13.55 -11.90 8.34
C LYS A 81 14.54 -11.17 7.43
N GLU A 82 14.02 -10.38 6.49
CA GLU A 82 14.80 -9.61 5.53
C GLU A 82 14.29 -8.17 5.45
N ILE A 83 15.21 -7.20 5.45
CA ILE A 83 14.93 -5.77 5.26
C ILE A 83 15.70 -5.26 4.06
N ILE A 84 15.07 -4.41 3.25
CA ILE A 84 15.72 -3.68 2.15
C ILE A 84 15.57 -2.17 2.35
N SER A 85 16.66 -1.42 2.23
CA SER A 85 16.66 0.06 2.33
C SER A 85 17.67 0.70 1.38
N ASP A 86 17.63 2.03 1.25
CA ASP A 86 18.75 2.78 0.72
C ASP A 86 19.93 2.87 1.72
N ASN A 87 21.05 3.43 1.28
CA ASN A 87 22.26 3.65 2.10
C ASN A 87 22.17 4.88 3.01
N GLY A 88 20.97 5.30 3.41
CA GLY A 88 20.78 6.38 4.39
C GLY A 88 21.53 6.08 5.69
N THR A 89 22.19 7.09 6.25
CA THR A 89 23.04 6.95 7.45
C THR A 89 22.27 6.45 8.67
N ASN A 90 21.00 6.82 8.78
CA ASN A 90 20.04 6.31 9.75
C ASN A 90 19.80 4.79 9.64
N PHE A 91 19.68 4.25 8.42
CA PHE A 91 19.50 2.81 8.19
C PHE A 91 20.81 2.03 8.38
N VAL A 92 21.93 2.58 7.91
CA VAL A 92 23.26 2.00 8.12
C VAL A 92 23.58 1.90 9.62
N GLY A 93 23.33 2.98 10.37
CA GLY A 93 23.48 3.01 11.81
C GLY A 93 22.59 2.00 12.53
N ALA A 94 21.32 1.90 12.11
CA ALA A 94 20.37 0.97 12.70
C ALA A 94 20.74 -0.49 12.47
N ASN A 95 21.20 -0.84 11.26
CA ASN A 95 21.68 -2.18 10.96
C ASN A 95 22.87 -2.56 11.83
N ARG A 96 23.78 -1.62 12.11
CA ARG A 96 24.90 -1.83 13.03
C ARG A 96 24.40 -2.13 14.44
N GLU A 97 23.53 -1.29 14.98
CA GLU A 97 22.99 -1.44 16.34
C GLU A 97 22.18 -2.74 16.51
N LEU A 98 21.36 -3.10 15.52
CA LEU A 98 20.63 -4.37 15.53
C LEU A 98 21.56 -5.58 15.52
N LYS A 99 22.69 -5.53 14.79
CA LYS A 99 23.70 -6.60 14.80
C LYS A 99 24.40 -6.71 16.14
N GLU A 100 24.71 -5.59 16.78
CA GLU A 100 25.30 -5.55 18.13
C GLU A 100 24.35 -6.16 19.16
N LEU A 101 23.06 -5.81 19.12
CA LEU A 101 22.05 -6.40 19.99
C LEU A 101 21.91 -7.91 19.80
N VAL A 102 21.92 -8.40 18.56
CA VAL A 102 21.89 -9.84 18.28
C VAL A 102 23.15 -10.54 18.79
N ALA A 103 24.32 -9.90 18.72
CA ALA A 103 25.57 -10.46 19.23
C ALA A 103 25.62 -10.55 20.76
N LEU A 104 24.89 -9.68 21.47
CA LEU A 104 24.75 -9.70 22.93
C LEU A 104 23.74 -10.74 23.43
N LEU A 105 22.84 -11.21 22.56
CA LEU A 105 21.92 -12.29 22.91
C LEU A 105 22.69 -13.60 23.01
N ASP A 106 22.52 -14.28 24.15
CA ASP A 106 23.23 -15.51 24.49
C ASP A 106 23.07 -16.58 23.41
N LYS A 107 24.19 -17.17 22.95
CA LYS A 107 24.20 -18.12 21.81
C LYS A 107 23.28 -19.32 22.07
N ASP A 108 23.15 -19.72 23.35
CA ASP A 108 22.30 -20.84 23.78
C ASP A 108 20.79 -20.50 23.79
N LYS A 109 20.42 -19.21 23.91
CA LYS A 109 19.02 -18.75 23.78
C LYS A 109 18.61 -18.51 22.32
N ILE A 110 19.56 -18.18 21.46
CA ILE A 110 19.36 -18.02 20.01
C ILE A 110 19.01 -19.36 19.36
N GLN A 111 19.63 -20.46 19.81
CA GLN A 111 19.43 -21.79 19.23
C GLN A 111 18.04 -22.40 19.52
N ASN A 112 17.43 -22.02 20.65
CA ASN A 112 16.11 -22.49 21.07
C ASN A 112 14.93 -21.60 20.61
N SER A 113 15.20 -20.44 20.02
CA SER A 113 14.18 -19.55 19.47
C SER A 113 14.25 -19.55 17.94
N ILE A 114 13.26 -20.19 17.30
CA ILE A 114 13.09 -20.34 15.84
C ILE A 114 13.14 -18.98 15.08
N SER A 115 13.10 -17.85 15.79
CA SER A 115 13.06 -16.47 15.28
C SER A 115 14.39 -15.69 15.27
N ASN A 116 15.46 -16.13 15.95
CA ASN A 116 16.60 -15.26 16.29
C ASN A 116 17.86 -15.42 15.42
N GLN A 117 17.75 -15.84 14.16
CA GLN A 117 18.91 -15.91 13.24
C GLN A 117 19.44 -14.53 12.77
N GLY A 118 19.00 -13.44 13.41
CA GLY A 118 19.31 -12.07 12.99
C GLY A 118 18.53 -11.63 11.75
N ILE A 119 18.33 -10.32 11.62
CA ILE A 119 17.67 -9.73 10.45
C ILE A 119 18.69 -9.65 9.31
N LYS A 120 18.37 -10.20 8.14
CA LYS A 120 19.18 -10.01 6.93
C LYS A 120 18.89 -8.63 6.33
N TRP A 121 19.85 -7.73 6.38
CA TRP A 121 19.70 -6.39 5.81
C TRP A 121 20.37 -6.28 4.46
N HIS A 122 19.62 -5.80 3.47
CA HIS A 122 20.07 -5.55 2.10
C HIS A 122 20.02 -4.04 1.83
N PHE A 123 21.15 -3.49 1.39
CA PHE A 123 21.21 -2.10 0.95
C PHE A 123 21.19 -2.06 -0.57
N ASN A 124 20.33 -1.21 -1.14
CA ASN A 124 20.31 -1.01 -2.57
C ASN A 124 21.64 -0.38 -3.04
N PRO A 125 22.15 -0.75 -4.22
CA PRO A 125 23.24 -0.03 -4.85
C PRO A 125 22.88 1.46 -4.99
N PRO A 126 23.83 2.38 -4.81
CA PRO A 126 23.63 3.80 -5.12
C PRO A 126 23.06 3.93 -6.54
N LEU A 127 22.00 4.73 -6.72
CA LEU A 127 21.32 4.97 -8.00
C LEU A 127 20.49 3.81 -8.59
N SER A 128 20.26 2.71 -7.86
CA SER A 128 19.28 1.68 -8.24
C SER A 128 18.03 1.75 -7.36
N PRO A 129 17.10 2.72 -7.60
CA PRO A 129 15.82 2.68 -6.95
C PRO A 129 15.06 1.44 -7.44
N HIS A 130 14.65 0.62 -6.47
CA HIS A 130 13.95 -0.67 -6.56
C HIS A 130 13.20 -0.99 -7.86
N PHE A 131 13.27 -2.28 -8.25
CA PHE A 131 12.47 -3.00 -9.25
C PHE A 131 11.19 -2.25 -9.67
N GLY A 132 11.23 -1.62 -10.85
CA GLY A 132 10.23 -0.71 -11.41
C GLY A 132 8.87 -1.33 -11.73
N GLY A 133 8.23 -1.91 -10.72
CA GLY A 133 6.90 -2.52 -10.81
C GLY A 133 5.78 -1.56 -10.42
N ILE A 134 4.54 -1.99 -10.71
CA ILE A 134 3.28 -1.32 -10.36
C ILE A 134 3.23 -0.90 -8.88
N HIS A 135 3.77 -1.74 -8.01
CA HIS A 135 3.83 -1.51 -6.58
C HIS A 135 4.70 -0.29 -6.21
N GLU A 136 5.85 -0.11 -6.84
CA GLU A 136 6.73 1.04 -6.56
C GLU A 136 6.06 2.36 -6.97
N THR A 137 5.34 2.36 -8.10
CA THR A 137 4.53 3.49 -8.56
C THR A 137 3.40 3.81 -7.57
N MET A 138 2.76 2.79 -7.01
CA MET A 138 1.71 2.95 -5.98
C MET A 138 2.26 3.65 -4.74
N ILE A 139 3.38 3.17 -4.21
CA ILE A 139 4.04 3.74 -3.04
C ILE A 139 4.48 5.19 -3.29
N LYS A 140 5.11 5.46 -4.44
CA LYS A 140 5.52 6.82 -4.83
C LYS A 140 4.32 7.77 -4.89
N SER A 141 3.21 7.32 -5.46
CA SER A 141 1.95 8.07 -5.50
C SER A 141 1.39 8.32 -4.10
N ALA A 142 1.36 7.31 -3.23
CA ALA A 142 0.88 7.44 -1.86
C ALA A 142 1.72 8.46 -1.08
N LYS A 143 3.05 8.36 -1.10
CA LYS A 143 3.96 9.32 -0.44
C LYS A 143 3.70 10.76 -0.91
N ARG A 144 3.56 10.96 -2.23
CA ARG A 144 3.26 12.29 -2.81
C ARG A 144 1.91 12.83 -2.35
N ALA A 145 0.87 12.00 -2.35
CA ALA A 145 -0.46 12.39 -1.89
C ALA A 145 -0.45 12.76 -0.40
N ILE A 146 0.17 11.93 0.46
CA ILE A 146 0.33 12.19 1.90
C ILE A 146 1.06 13.52 2.12
N TYR A 147 2.22 13.72 1.47
CA TYR A 147 3.01 14.94 1.61
C TYR A 147 2.24 16.18 1.18
N ALA A 148 1.52 16.10 0.07
CA ALA A 148 0.82 17.26 -0.46
C ALA A 148 -0.43 17.65 0.38
N ILE A 149 -1.00 16.72 1.14
CA ILE A 149 -2.12 17.01 2.04
C ILE A 149 -1.63 17.42 3.43
N LEU A 150 -0.61 16.76 3.97
CA LEU A 150 -0.18 16.93 5.36
C LEU A 150 1.05 17.82 5.53
N GLY A 151 1.86 18.03 4.49
CA GLY A 151 3.17 18.69 4.58
C GLY A 151 3.10 20.12 5.15
N ASN A 152 2.04 20.85 4.79
CA ASN A 152 1.74 22.20 5.29
C ASN A 152 0.44 22.26 6.09
N ALA A 153 -0.13 21.11 6.48
CA ALA A 153 -1.30 21.11 7.33
C ALA A 153 -0.90 21.62 8.73
N ASP A 154 -1.69 22.50 9.32
CA ASP A 154 -1.46 22.99 10.66
C ASP A 154 -1.82 21.91 11.71
N ILE A 155 -1.05 20.82 11.79
CA ILE A 155 -1.36 19.64 12.62
C ILE A 155 -0.32 19.42 13.72
N ASN A 156 -0.72 18.80 14.83
CA ASN A 156 0.17 18.35 15.88
C ASN A 156 0.64 16.90 15.64
N ASP A 157 1.49 16.37 16.54
CA ASP A 157 2.05 15.02 16.40
C ASP A 157 0.99 13.91 16.48
N GLU A 158 -0.04 14.08 17.32
CA GLU A 158 -1.17 13.13 17.47
C GLU A 158 -2.05 13.09 16.21
N GLU A 159 -2.33 14.25 15.63
CA GLU A 159 -3.09 14.41 14.38
C GLU A 159 -2.34 13.81 13.19
N LEU A 160 -1.01 14.02 13.13
CA LEU A 160 -0.16 13.41 12.11
C LEU A 160 -0.16 11.89 12.22
N LEU A 161 -0.01 11.35 13.44
CA LEU A 161 -0.08 9.91 13.69
C LEU A 161 -1.42 9.33 13.22
N THR A 162 -2.52 9.98 13.57
CA THR A 162 -3.87 9.56 13.18
C THR A 162 -4.09 9.65 11.66
N ALA A 163 -3.54 10.66 11.00
CA ALA A 163 -3.61 10.78 9.55
C ALA A 163 -2.82 9.67 8.83
N PHE A 164 -1.65 9.29 9.35
CA PHE A 164 -0.86 8.19 8.82
C PHE A 164 -1.58 6.85 8.99
N THR A 165 -2.17 6.57 10.16
CA THR A 165 -2.93 5.31 10.35
C THR A 165 -4.17 5.25 9.45
N GLY A 166 -4.85 6.39 9.24
CA GLY A 166 -5.96 6.49 8.29
C GLY A 166 -5.53 6.24 6.83
N ALA A 167 -4.40 6.83 6.41
CA ALA A 167 -3.83 6.58 5.09
C ALA A 167 -3.40 5.12 4.91
N GLU A 168 -2.76 4.53 5.92
CA GLU A 168 -2.39 3.10 5.94
C GLU A 168 -3.60 2.20 5.70
N ALA A 169 -4.68 2.40 6.46
CA ALA A 169 -5.90 1.61 6.35
C ALA A 169 -6.51 1.69 4.94
N LEU A 170 -6.55 2.88 4.35
CA LEU A 170 -7.04 3.08 2.99
C LEU A 170 -6.15 2.39 1.94
N ILE A 171 -4.83 2.50 2.06
CA ILE A 171 -3.89 1.85 1.15
C ILE A 171 -4.01 0.32 1.23
N ASN A 172 -4.19 -0.22 2.44
CA ASN A 172 -4.31 -1.66 2.68
C ASN A 172 -5.72 -2.22 2.43
N SER A 173 -6.73 -1.37 2.28
CA SER A 173 -8.08 -1.77 1.84
C SER A 173 -8.16 -2.11 0.35
N ARG A 174 -7.09 -1.86 -0.40
CA ARG A 174 -7.12 -1.99 -1.87
C ARG A 174 -7.23 -3.45 -2.33
N PRO A 175 -8.01 -3.72 -3.38
CA PRO A 175 -8.03 -5.02 -4.06
C PRO A 175 -6.65 -5.36 -4.63
N LEU A 176 -6.18 -6.57 -4.36
CA LEU A 176 -5.06 -7.23 -5.04
C LEU A 176 -5.56 -8.13 -6.17
N THR A 177 -6.75 -8.73 -5.96
CA THR A 177 -7.40 -9.62 -6.91
C THR A 177 -8.80 -9.11 -7.26
N TYR A 178 -9.43 -9.79 -8.22
CA TYR A 178 -10.81 -9.54 -8.63
C TYR A 178 -11.83 -9.67 -7.49
N GLN A 179 -12.89 -8.86 -7.56
CA GLN A 179 -14.20 -9.12 -6.94
C GLN A 179 -15.25 -9.24 -8.04
N SER A 180 -16.02 -10.32 -8.03
CA SER A 180 -17.13 -10.44 -8.96
C SER A 180 -18.32 -9.58 -8.63
N ALA A 181 -19.08 -9.25 -9.67
CA ALA A 181 -20.26 -8.39 -9.60
C ALA A 181 -21.46 -9.10 -8.94
N ASP A 182 -21.38 -10.42 -8.72
CA ASP A 182 -22.36 -11.18 -7.96
C ASP A 182 -22.20 -10.88 -6.45
N PRO A 183 -23.26 -10.44 -5.77
CA PRO A 183 -23.27 -10.30 -4.31
C PRO A 183 -22.93 -11.58 -3.53
N LYS A 184 -22.99 -12.75 -4.18
CA LYS A 184 -22.63 -14.06 -3.61
C LYS A 184 -21.15 -14.41 -3.76
N ASP A 185 -20.41 -13.67 -4.59
CA ASP A 185 -19.02 -13.98 -4.86
C ASP A 185 -18.10 -13.47 -3.75
N ASP A 186 -16.96 -14.15 -3.60
CA ASP A 186 -15.99 -13.87 -2.55
C ASP A 186 -15.44 -12.43 -2.63
N THR A 187 -15.25 -11.83 -1.45
CA THR A 187 -14.66 -10.50 -1.31
C THR A 187 -13.25 -10.48 -1.90
N PRO A 188 -12.85 -9.41 -2.62
CA PRO A 188 -11.54 -9.36 -3.26
C PRO A 188 -10.46 -9.46 -2.22
N LEU A 189 -9.40 -10.22 -2.52
CA LEU A 189 -8.27 -10.31 -1.61
C LEU A 189 -7.60 -8.93 -1.54
N THR A 190 -7.36 -8.45 -0.32
CA THR A 190 -6.73 -7.15 -0.04
C THR A 190 -5.53 -7.38 0.87
N PRO A 191 -4.58 -6.42 0.96
CA PRO A 191 -3.53 -6.50 1.97
C PRO A 191 -4.09 -6.70 3.39
N ASN A 192 -5.25 -6.13 3.73
CA ASN A 192 -5.89 -6.33 5.03
C ASN A 192 -6.19 -7.81 5.33
N HIS A 193 -6.51 -8.64 4.34
CA HIS A 193 -6.70 -10.07 4.56
C HIS A 193 -5.43 -10.75 5.08
N PHE A 194 -4.25 -10.33 4.59
CA PHE A 194 -2.97 -10.85 5.08
C PHE A 194 -2.58 -10.29 6.46
N LEU A 195 -3.12 -9.13 6.83
CA LEU A 195 -2.80 -8.47 8.11
C LEU A 195 -3.75 -8.87 9.24
N HIS A 196 -5.03 -9.07 8.91
CA HIS A 196 -6.13 -9.19 9.88
C HIS A 196 -7.01 -10.42 9.62
N GLY A 197 -6.87 -11.10 8.48
CA GLY A 197 -7.75 -12.21 8.10
C GLY A 197 -9.11 -11.78 7.52
N HIS A 198 -9.36 -10.47 7.40
CA HIS A 198 -10.59 -9.90 6.83
C HIS A 198 -10.30 -8.56 6.15
N LEU A 199 -11.30 -7.96 5.49
CA LEU A 199 -11.20 -6.69 4.74
C LEU A 199 -10.68 -5.47 5.54
N GLY A 200 -10.56 -5.57 6.87
CA GLY A 200 -10.38 -4.44 7.77
C GLY A 200 -11.70 -3.69 8.01
N GLY A 201 -11.77 -2.91 9.10
CA GLY A 201 -12.96 -2.13 9.46
C GLY A 201 -12.82 -0.66 9.08
N HIS A 202 -13.84 -0.10 8.41
CA HIS A 202 -13.98 1.36 8.29
C HIS A 202 -14.59 1.89 9.59
N PHE A 203 -13.77 2.47 10.48
CA PHE A 203 -14.28 3.05 11.73
C PHE A 203 -15.16 4.29 11.49
N ALA A 204 -14.86 5.09 10.46
CA ALA A 204 -15.54 6.35 10.24
C ALA A 204 -16.58 6.23 9.11
N PRO A 205 -17.89 6.40 9.40
CA PRO A 205 -18.95 6.27 8.40
C PRO A 205 -18.83 7.35 7.31
N GLU A 206 -19.40 7.08 6.13
CA GLU A 206 -19.46 8.03 5.01
C GLU A 206 -20.11 9.37 5.40
N THR A 207 -20.97 9.35 6.41
CA THR A 207 -21.69 10.51 6.94
C THR A 207 -20.78 11.58 7.58
N VAL A 208 -19.56 11.22 7.98
CA VAL A 208 -18.58 12.21 8.48
C VAL A 208 -18.18 13.19 7.37
N ASP A 209 -18.22 12.75 6.12
CA ASP A 209 -17.79 13.54 4.96
C ASP A 209 -18.83 14.59 4.53
N ASN A 210 -20.07 14.47 5.01
CA ASN A 210 -21.19 15.36 4.66
C ASN A 210 -21.52 16.39 5.75
N THR A 211 -20.80 16.37 6.89
CA THR A 211 -21.00 17.36 7.97
C THR A 211 -20.03 18.53 7.86
N ASP A 212 -20.55 19.74 8.07
CA ASP A 212 -19.75 20.97 7.99
C ASP A 212 -18.53 20.95 8.93
N PHE A 213 -17.46 21.58 8.44
CA PHE A 213 -16.20 21.75 9.15
C PHE A 213 -16.41 22.50 10.46
N ASN A 214 -15.96 21.90 11.57
CA ASN A 214 -15.96 22.54 12.87
C ASN A 214 -14.52 22.63 13.40
N PRO A 215 -13.91 23.84 13.46
CA PRO A 215 -12.53 24.02 13.89
C PRO A 215 -12.30 23.64 15.37
N ARG A 216 -13.36 23.57 16.19
CA ARG A 216 -13.27 23.10 17.59
C ARG A 216 -13.23 21.57 17.69
N LYS A 217 -13.63 20.85 16.63
CA LYS A 217 -13.60 19.38 16.57
C LYS A 217 -12.42 18.92 15.71
N ARG A 218 -11.20 18.99 16.28
CA ARG A 218 -9.96 18.62 15.58
C ARG A 218 -9.99 17.23 14.93
N TRP A 219 -10.68 16.27 15.56
CA TRP A 219 -10.90 14.93 14.97
C TRP A 219 -11.58 14.97 13.59
N ARG A 220 -12.60 15.83 13.38
CA ARG A 220 -13.28 15.96 12.07
C ARG A 220 -12.34 16.45 10.99
N ARG A 221 -11.45 17.38 11.34
CA ARG A 221 -10.41 17.87 10.43
C ARG A 221 -9.47 16.74 10.00
N ILE A 222 -9.09 15.84 10.90
CA ILE A 222 -8.27 14.68 10.53
C ILE A 222 -9.03 13.78 9.54
N GLN A 223 -10.31 13.52 9.78
CA GLN A 223 -11.15 12.73 8.86
C GLN A 223 -11.23 13.37 7.47
N GLU A 224 -11.33 14.70 7.41
CA GLU A 224 -11.29 15.45 6.16
C GLU A 224 -9.93 15.35 5.46
N LEU A 225 -8.82 15.43 6.19
CA LEU A 225 -7.47 15.24 5.64
C LEU A 225 -7.30 13.83 5.06
N ILE A 226 -7.81 12.81 5.75
CA ILE A 226 -7.81 11.41 5.26
C ILE A 226 -8.64 11.29 3.97
N ARG A 227 -9.80 11.95 3.90
CA ARG A 227 -10.63 12.02 2.68
C ARG A 227 -9.91 12.72 1.54
N HIS A 228 -9.23 13.83 1.81
CA HIS A 228 -8.43 14.55 0.81
C HIS A 228 -7.25 13.71 0.32
N PHE A 229 -6.59 12.98 1.22
CA PHE A 229 -5.57 12.00 0.87
C PHE A 229 -6.14 10.96 -0.09
N TRP A 230 -7.27 10.33 0.25
CA TRP A 230 -7.91 9.33 -0.61
C TRP A 230 -8.19 9.85 -2.01
N LYS A 231 -8.92 10.97 -2.11
CA LYS A 231 -9.28 11.58 -3.41
C LYS A 231 -8.05 11.89 -4.25
N ARG A 232 -7.00 12.42 -3.61
CA ARG A 232 -5.76 12.76 -4.30
C ARG A 232 -4.99 11.52 -4.74
N TRP A 233 -4.83 10.55 -3.84
CA TRP A 233 -4.10 9.32 -4.10
C TRP A 233 -4.73 8.51 -5.23
N ILE A 234 -6.05 8.28 -5.20
CA ILE A 234 -6.78 7.57 -6.26
C ILE A 234 -6.61 8.27 -7.62
N ARG A 235 -6.70 9.61 -7.64
CA ARG A 235 -6.53 10.41 -8.86
C ARG A 235 -5.11 10.36 -9.42
N GLU A 236 -4.09 10.22 -8.58
CA GLU A 236 -2.69 10.15 -8.98
C GLU A 236 -2.24 8.72 -9.32
N TRP A 237 -2.73 7.72 -8.58
CA TRP A 237 -2.31 6.33 -8.68
C TRP A 237 -3.00 5.59 -9.83
N LEU A 238 -4.34 5.64 -9.92
CA LEU A 238 -5.08 4.85 -10.90
C LEU A 238 -4.63 5.12 -12.35
N PRO A 239 -4.39 6.37 -12.79
CA PRO A 239 -3.87 6.61 -14.14
C PRO A 239 -2.45 6.05 -14.35
N GLY A 240 -1.68 5.95 -13.26
CA GLY A 240 -0.34 5.36 -13.26
C GLY A 240 -0.34 3.86 -13.55
N LEU A 241 -1.43 3.14 -13.20
CA LEU A 241 -1.61 1.73 -13.56
C LEU A 241 -1.83 1.53 -15.06
N ASN A 242 -2.36 2.54 -15.74
CA ASN A 242 -2.58 2.56 -17.18
C ASN A 242 -1.38 3.06 -17.98
N LYS A 243 -0.22 3.31 -17.35
CA LYS A 243 0.99 3.68 -18.11
C LYS A 243 1.36 2.55 -19.06
N ARG A 244 1.50 2.90 -20.34
CA ARG A 244 2.03 2.03 -21.38
C ARG A 244 3.44 1.62 -20.98
N ASP A 245 3.65 0.32 -20.80
CA ASP A 245 4.99 -0.22 -20.95
C ASP A 245 5.53 0.17 -22.32
N LYS A 246 6.85 0.33 -22.38
CA LYS A 246 7.67 0.76 -23.53
C LYS A 246 6.96 0.57 -24.88
N TRP A 247 7.00 1.61 -25.72
CA TRP A 247 6.42 1.69 -27.09
C TRP A 247 6.67 0.46 -27.98
N THR A 248 7.57 -0.43 -27.60
CA THR A 248 8.01 -1.64 -28.29
C THR A 248 7.22 -2.92 -27.99
N LYS A 249 6.23 -2.93 -27.08
CA LYS A 249 5.37 -4.12 -26.85
C LYS A 249 3.89 -3.83 -27.11
N THR A 250 3.29 -4.58 -28.03
CA THR A 250 1.85 -4.59 -28.27
C THR A 250 1.14 -5.11 -27.02
N LYS A 251 0.36 -4.27 -26.34
CA LYS A 251 -0.46 -4.69 -25.19
C LYS A 251 -1.71 -5.38 -25.72
N ARG A 252 -2.13 -6.49 -25.08
CA ARG A 252 -3.41 -7.15 -25.36
C ARG A 252 -4.54 -6.12 -25.24
N ASP A 253 -5.41 -6.07 -26.25
CA ASP A 253 -6.66 -5.30 -26.18
C ASP A 253 -7.57 -5.86 -25.08
N MET A 254 -8.32 -4.98 -24.43
CA MET A 254 -9.32 -5.39 -23.43
C MET A 254 -10.37 -6.28 -24.09
N LYS A 255 -10.80 -7.32 -23.40
CA LYS A 255 -11.81 -8.29 -23.87
C LYS A 255 -13.01 -8.30 -22.94
N THR A 256 -14.12 -8.84 -23.45
CA THR A 256 -15.25 -9.24 -22.62
C THR A 256 -14.76 -10.15 -21.49
N ASP A 257 -15.37 -9.99 -20.31
CA ASP A 257 -15.01 -10.61 -19.03
C ASP A 257 -13.69 -10.15 -18.39
N ASP A 258 -12.92 -9.25 -19.04
CA ASP A 258 -11.78 -8.62 -18.36
C ASP A 258 -12.28 -7.79 -17.16
N ILE A 259 -11.50 -7.82 -16.09
CA ILE A 259 -11.80 -7.14 -14.83
C ILE A 259 -11.05 -5.84 -14.75
N VAL A 260 -11.78 -4.77 -14.44
CA VAL A 260 -11.23 -3.42 -14.46
C VAL A 260 -11.62 -2.62 -13.22
N LEU A 261 -10.67 -1.84 -12.71
CA LEU A 261 -10.95 -0.71 -11.84
C LEU A 261 -11.40 0.48 -12.69
N VAL A 262 -12.60 0.99 -12.42
CA VAL A 262 -13.14 2.15 -13.12
C VAL A 262 -12.60 3.41 -12.47
N MET A 263 -11.85 4.23 -13.22
CA MET A 263 -11.30 5.47 -12.70
C MET A 263 -12.39 6.52 -12.51
N ASN A 264 -12.98 6.53 -11.32
CA ASN A 264 -13.94 7.53 -10.89
C ASN A 264 -13.38 8.29 -9.66
N PRO A 265 -13.10 9.60 -9.78
CA PRO A 265 -12.55 10.39 -8.67
C PRO A 265 -13.56 10.70 -7.56
N ASN A 266 -14.86 10.45 -7.78
CA ASN A 266 -15.94 10.78 -6.85
C ASN A 266 -16.40 9.58 -6.00
N VAL A 267 -15.62 8.50 -5.97
CA VAL A 267 -15.96 7.31 -5.17
C VAL A 267 -15.74 7.62 -3.67
N PRO A 268 -16.66 7.20 -2.78
CA PRO A 268 -16.46 7.33 -1.34
C PRO A 268 -15.13 6.70 -0.88
N ARG A 269 -14.60 7.17 0.24
CA ARG A 269 -13.34 6.63 0.78
C ARG A 269 -13.45 5.12 1.05
N GLY A 270 -12.41 4.38 0.70
CA GLY A 270 -12.36 2.93 0.89
C GLY A 270 -13.23 2.10 -0.06
N HIS A 271 -14.03 2.75 -0.91
CA HIS A 271 -14.80 2.07 -1.94
C HIS A 271 -13.98 1.96 -3.22
N TRP A 272 -13.89 0.74 -3.75
CA TRP A 272 -13.14 0.44 -4.96
C TRP A 272 -14.11 0.12 -6.09
N PRO A 273 -14.17 0.93 -7.16
CA PRO A 273 -15.12 0.75 -8.25
C PRO A 273 -14.67 -0.37 -9.20
N LEU A 274 -14.74 -1.62 -8.71
CA LEU A 274 -14.46 -2.81 -9.49
C LEU A 274 -15.63 -3.09 -10.45
N GLY A 275 -15.29 -3.50 -11.67
CA GLY A 275 -16.30 -3.92 -12.64
C GLY A 275 -15.78 -4.94 -13.64
N ARG A 276 -16.72 -5.62 -14.29
CA ARG A 276 -16.46 -6.60 -15.37
C ARG A 276 -16.84 -5.99 -16.71
N ILE A 277 -15.97 -6.13 -17.71
CA ILE A 277 -16.30 -5.73 -19.08
C ILE A 277 -17.34 -6.70 -19.64
N ILE A 278 -18.49 -6.18 -20.06
CA ILE A 278 -19.57 -6.97 -20.68
C ILE A 278 -19.58 -6.82 -22.20
N GLU A 279 -18.97 -5.77 -22.73
CA GLU A 279 -18.93 -5.49 -24.17
C GLU A 279 -17.77 -4.56 -24.50
N VAL A 280 -17.13 -4.75 -25.66
CA VAL A 280 -16.02 -3.91 -26.14
C VAL A 280 -16.34 -3.31 -27.51
N PHE A 281 -15.90 -2.07 -27.71
CA PHE A 281 -16.13 -1.32 -28.95
C PHE A 281 -14.78 -0.94 -29.59
N PRO A 282 -14.38 -1.63 -30.67
CA PRO A 282 -13.17 -1.32 -31.41
C PRO A 282 -13.30 -0.06 -32.28
N GLY A 283 -12.19 0.63 -32.48
CA GLY A 283 -12.07 1.77 -33.39
C GLY A 283 -11.88 1.34 -34.85
N LYS A 284 -11.70 2.31 -35.74
CA LYS A 284 -11.44 2.07 -37.18
C LYS A 284 -10.14 1.30 -37.46
N ASP A 285 -9.22 1.33 -36.50
CA ASP A 285 -7.93 0.63 -36.51
C ASP A 285 -8.00 -0.79 -35.91
N GLY A 286 -9.19 -1.26 -35.53
CA GLY A 286 -9.40 -2.59 -34.94
C GLY A 286 -9.11 -2.68 -33.44
N HIS A 287 -8.59 -1.62 -32.82
CA HIS A 287 -8.23 -1.61 -31.39
C HIS A 287 -9.38 -1.15 -30.49
N VAL A 288 -9.51 -1.75 -29.31
CA VAL A 288 -10.60 -1.41 -28.37
C VAL A 288 -10.40 -0.01 -27.81
N ARG A 289 -11.38 0.88 -28.00
CA ARG A 289 -11.33 2.28 -27.52
C ARG A 289 -12.28 2.53 -26.37
N VAL A 290 -13.40 1.83 -26.35
CA VAL A 290 -14.46 1.98 -25.36
C VAL A 290 -14.91 0.59 -24.92
N ALA A 291 -15.25 0.45 -23.65
CA ALA A 291 -15.85 -0.78 -23.12
C ALA A 291 -17.06 -0.43 -22.24
N LYS A 292 -18.04 -1.34 -22.25
CA LYS A 292 -19.19 -1.33 -21.36
C LYS A 292 -18.84 -2.19 -20.15
N VAL A 293 -19.00 -1.65 -18.95
CA VAL A 293 -18.55 -2.24 -17.70
C VAL A 293 -19.72 -2.33 -16.73
N SER A 294 -19.94 -3.51 -16.14
CA SER A 294 -20.89 -3.73 -15.05
C SER A 294 -20.19 -3.58 -13.69
N LEU A 295 -20.74 -2.72 -12.83
CA LEU A 295 -20.41 -2.55 -11.42
C LEU A 295 -21.61 -3.00 -10.58
N GLY A 296 -21.79 -4.31 -10.42
CA GLY A 296 -22.97 -4.90 -9.80
C GLY A 296 -24.24 -4.50 -10.57
N GLN A 297 -25.11 -3.72 -9.94
CA GLN A 297 -26.38 -3.28 -10.52
C GLN A 297 -26.23 -2.13 -11.54
N THR A 298 -25.10 -1.43 -11.57
CA THR A 298 -24.90 -0.27 -12.46
C THR A 298 -24.07 -0.66 -13.68
N VAL A 299 -24.48 -0.23 -14.87
CA VAL A 299 -23.72 -0.42 -16.10
C VAL A 299 -23.22 0.94 -16.61
N LEU A 300 -21.92 1.03 -16.92
CA LEU A 300 -21.28 2.24 -17.39
C LEU A 300 -20.54 2.00 -18.71
N ILE A 301 -20.59 2.97 -19.62
CA ILE A 301 -19.73 3.00 -20.82
C ILE A 301 -18.56 3.92 -20.54
N ARG A 302 -17.33 3.42 -20.70
CA ARG A 302 -16.10 4.19 -20.41
C ARG A 302 -15.03 3.95 -21.48
N PRO A 303 -14.26 5.00 -21.84
CA PRO A 303 -13.05 4.82 -22.64
C PRO A 303 -12.06 3.89 -21.91
N ILE A 304 -11.29 3.10 -22.65
CA ILE A 304 -10.25 2.22 -22.06
C ILE A 304 -9.23 3.01 -21.23
N SER A 305 -9.02 4.30 -21.55
CA SER A 305 -8.16 5.20 -20.78
C SER A 305 -8.68 5.51 -19.38
N LYS A 306 -9.93 5.15 -19.06
CA LYS A 306 -10.59 5.26 -17.75
C LYS A 306 -10.78 3.91 -17.05
N LEU A 307 -10.25 2.84 -17.62
CA LEU A 307 -10.35 1.48 -17.10
C LEU A 307 -8.95 0.96 -16.85
N CYS A 308 -8.70 0.44 -15.65
CA CYS A 308 -7.42 -0.19 -15.34
C CYS A 308 -7.63 -1.70 -15.20
N PRO A 309 -7.06 -2.54 -16.06
CA PRO A 309 -7.14 -3.99 -15.89
C PRO A 309 -6.45 -4.39 -14.58
N LEU A 310 -7.07 -5.29 -13.83
CA LEU A 310 -6.39 -6.00 -12.76
C LEU A 310 -5.72 -7.22 -13.40
N ASP A 311 -4.39 -7.29 -13.32
CA ASP A 311 -3.63 -8.39 -13.94
C ASP A 311 -4.10 -9.73 -13.35
N ILE A 312 -4.82 -10.48 -14.17
CA ILE A 312 -5.03 -11.91 -13.98
C ILE A 312 -3.96 -12.55 -14.84
N GLU A 313 -2.92 -13.12 -14.22
CA GLU A 313 -2.24 -14.24 -14.88
C GLU A 313 -3.26 -15.37 -14.90
N THR A 314 -4.13 -15.37 -15.91
CA THR A 314 -4.86 -16.58 -16.25
C THR A 314 -3.77 -17.54 -16.70
N SER A 315 -3.42 -18.49 -15.83
CA SER A 315 -2.81 -19.73 -16.29
C SER A 315 -3.76 -20.29 -17.33
N GLU A 316 -3.49 -20.01 -18.60
CA GLU A 316 -4.02 -20.80 -19.69
C GLU A 316 -3.59 -22.23 -19.34
N ASN A 317 -4.57 -23.03 -18.94
CA ASN A 317 -4.40 -24.47 -18.96
C ASN A 317 -4.01 -24.78 -20.41
N ASP A 318 -2.76 -25.17 -20.61
CA ASP A 318 -2.35 -25.98 -21.76
C ASP A 318 -3.14 -27.29 -21.65
N SER A 319 -4.40 -27.22 -22.04
CA SER A 319 -5.18 -28.35 -22.51
C SER A 319 -5.32 -28.15 -24.01
N ASP A 320 -4.28 -28.51 -24.75
CA ASP A 320 -4.43 -29.10 -26.08
C ASP A 320 -3.15 -29.78 -26.54
N LYS A 321 -3.28 -31.12 -26.63
CA LYS A 321 -2.49 -32.14 -27.35
C LYS A 321 -1.29 -32.81 -26.67
#